data_AF-A0A7S0RIA5-F1
#
_entry.id   AF-A0A7S0RIA5-F1
#
_cell.length_a   1.000
_cell.length_b   1.000
_cell.length_c   1.000
_cell.angle_alpha   90.00
_cell.angle_beta   90.00
_cell.angle_gamma   90.00
#
_symmetry.space_group_name_H-M   'P 1'
#
loop_
_entity.id
_entity.type
_entity.pdbx_description
1 polymer ?
#
loop_
_entity_poly.entity_id
_entity_poly.type
_entity_poly.pdbx_seq_one_letter_code
_entity_poly.pdbx_strand_id
1 'polypeptide(L)'
;PVFIADQLGAFMFWYPPAKRARGDGVPQQSAPPAPLGFCFSFPMEQTALNGGTLLGWTKGFANTTGVGADVVALLQTELRKRRIDMKVEALLNDTVGTLAAGAFEVAETAVSVILGTGTNAAYLEDISNIRKLDGPQRGGGRMVINTEWGQFHSPHI
;
A
#
# COMPACT_ATOMS: atom_id res chain seq x y z
N PRO A 1 -7.09 11.78 4.47
CA PRO A 1 -7.73 10.54 4.99
C PRO A 1 -9.26 10.64 5.16
N VAL A 2 -9.80 11.78 5.62
CA VAL A 2 -11.25 12.03 5.80
C VAL A 2 -12.03 11.70 4.52
N PHE A 3 -11.70 12.37 3.41
CA PHE A 3 -12.32 12.16 2.10
C PHE A 3 -12.29 10.68 1.66
N ILE A 4 -11.15 9.99 1.83
CA ILE A 4 -11.01 8.58 1.46
C ILE A 4 -11.97 7.71 2.27
N ALA A 5 -12.07 7.92 3.58
CA ALA A 5 -12.97 7.16 4.44
C ALA A 5 -14.45 7.44 4.12
N ASP A 6 -14.81 8.68 3.78
CA ASP A 6 -16.17 9.02 3.33
C ASP A 6 -16.53 8.30 2.02
N GLN A 7 -15.63 8.32 1.03
CA GLN A 7 -15.84 7.63 -0.25
C GLN A 7 -15.92 6.11 -0.06
N LEU A 8 -15.06 5.52 0.78
CA LEU A 8 -15.13 4.10 1.13
C LEU A 8 -16.46 3.77 1.81
N GLY A 9 -16.92 4.58 2.78
CA GLY A 9 -18.21 4.36 3.43
C GLY A 9 -19.38 4.36 2.45
N ALA A 10 -19.40 5.33 1.54
CA ALA A 10 -20.41 5.40 0.49
C ALA A 10 -20.35 4.19 -0.46
N PHE A 11 -19.16 3.82 -0.94
CA PHE A 11 -18.98 2.66 -1.80
C PHE A 11 -19.43 1.37 -1.11
N MET A 12 -19.04 1.16 0.14
CA MET A 12 -19.37 -0.04 0.89
C MET A 12 -20.85 -0.16 1.23
N PHE A 13 -21.55 0.96 1.38
CA PHE A 13 -23.00 0.97 1.56
C PHE A 13 -23.73 0.39 0.34
N TRP A 14 -23.29 0.77 -0.86
CA TRP A 14 -23.89 0.28 -2.12
C TRP A 14 -23.35 -1.09 -2.54
N TYR A 15 -22.12 -1.43 -2.17
CA TYR A 15 -21.41 -2.63 -2.60
C TYR A 15 -20.77 -3.37 -1.41
N PRO A 16 -21.56 -3.90 -0.47
CA PRO A 16 -21.01 -4.65 0.66
C PRO A 16 -20.30 -5.93 0.17
N PRO A 17 -19.16 -6.33 0.77
CA PRO A 17 -18.49 -7.55 0.39
C PRO A 17 -19.41 -8.73 0.66
N ALA A 18 -19.34 -9.74 -0.21
CA ALA A 18 -19.96 -11.02 0.08
C ALA A 18 -19.45 -11.51 1.45
N LYS A 19 -20.38 -11.85 2.35
CA LYS A 19 -20.02 -12.46 3.63
C LYS A 19 -19.15 -13.68 3.33
N ARG A 20 -17.92 -13.73 3.85
CA ARG A 20 -17.10 -14.93 3.77
C ARG A 20 -17.91 -16.07 4.37
N ALA A 21 -18.32 -17.04 3.55
CA ALA A 21 -18.99 -18.23 4.03
C ALA A 21 -18.03 -18.95 4.99
N ARG A 22 -18.34 -18.92 6.28
CA ARG A 22 -17.73 -19.87 7.22
C ARG A 22 -18.75 -20.97 7.41
N GLY A 23 -18.40 -22.15 6.92
CA GLY A 23 -18.98 -23.38 7.44
C GLY A 23 -18.72 -23.45 8.94
N ASP A 24 -19.55 -24.24 9.62
CA ASP A 24 -19.33 -24.74 10.98
C ASP A 24 -19.93 -23.81 12.05
N GLY A 25 -21.06 -24.25 12.61
CA GLY A 25 -21.93 -23.56 13.57
C GLY A 25 -21.31 -23.21 14.92
N VAL A 26 -20.22 -22.44 14.91
CA VAL A 26 -19.58 -21.83 16.08
C VAL A 26 -20.35 -20.55 16.45
N PRO A 27 -20.58 -20.27 17.75
CA PRO A 27 -21.23 -19.05 18.21
C PRO A 27 -20.56 -17.79 17.63
N GLN A 28 -21.39 -16.85 17.19
CA GLN A 28 -21.03 -15.69 16.39
C GLN A 28 -20.15 -14.70 17.18
N GLN A 29 -18.84 -14.90 17.20
CA GLN A 29 -17.91 -13.78 17.36
C GLN A 29 -18.12 -12.83 16.19
N SER A 30 -18.10 -11.52 16.43
CA SER A 30 -18.22 -10.52 15.35
C SER A 30 -17.24 -10.87 14.23
N ALA A 31 -17.71 -10.91 12.99
CA ALA A 31 -16.84 -11.19 11.86
C ALA A 31 -15.62 -10.23 11.88
N PRO A 32 -14.42 -10.69 11.51
CA PRO A 32 -13.24 -9.84 11.44
C PRO A 32 -13.48 -8.78 10.36
N PRO A 33 -12.90 -7.57 10.53
CA PRO A 33 -13.03 -6.49 9.56
C PRO A 33 -12.61 -6.94 8.16
N ALA A 34 -13.26 -6.38 7.14
CA ALA A 34 -12.90 -6.68 5.76
C ALA A 34 -11.48 -6.15 5.44
N PRO A 35 -10.60 -6.95 4.81
CA PRO A 35 -9.24 -6.53 4.50
C PRO A 35 -9.24 -5.48 3.38
N LEU A 36 -8.44 -4.43 3.57
CA LEU A 36 -8.27 -3.33 2.63
C LEU A 36 -6.81 -3.27 2.17
N GLY A 37 -6.59 -3.35 0.85
CA GLY A 37 -5.34 -2.94 0.22
C GLY A 37 -5.38 -1.44 -0.06
N PHE A 38 -4.39 -0.70 0.43
CA PHE A 38 -4.31 0.74 0.28
C PHE A 38 -3.14 1.11 -0.63
N CYS A 39 -3.46 1.37 -1.90
CA CYS A 39 -2.51 1.92 -2.85
C CYS A 39 -2.38 3.43 -2.62
N PHE A 40 -1.22 3.88 -2.16
CA PHE A 40 -0.93 5.28 -1.88
C PHE A 40 0.37 5.70 -2.57
N SER A 41 0.24 6.17 -3.82
CA SER A 41 1.36 6.42 -4.73
C SER A 41 2.06 7.77 -4.48
N PHE A 42 2.61 7.95 -3.29
CA PHE A 42 3.45 9.08 -2.90
C PHE A 42 4.73 8.56 -2.23
N PRO A 43 5.81 9.36 -2.19
CA PRO A 43 7.03 8.97 -1.47
C PRO A 43 6.74 8.69 0.01
N MET A 44 7.08 7.47 0.44
CA MET A 44 6.85 7.02 1.81
C MET A 44 8.09 6.29 2.33
N GLU A 45 8.32 6.41 3.62
CA GLU A 45 9.16 5.49 4.37
C GLU A 45 8.27 4.36 4.90
N GLN A 46 8.34 3.20 4.25
CA GLN A 46 7.54 2.04 4.62
C GLN A 46 8.16 1.33 5.82
N THR A 47 7.45 1.32 6.95
CA THR A 47 7.91 0.75 8.23
C THR A 47 7.40 -0.67 8.45
N ALA A 48 6.30 -1.04 7.78
CA ALA A 48 5.70 -2.37 7.78
C ALA A 48 4.89 -2.59 6.50
N LEU A 49 4.39 -3.81 6.27
CA LEU A 49 3.49 -4.09 5.14
C LEU A 49 2.26 -3.17 5.17
N ASN A 50 1.74 -2.86 6.37
CA ASN A 50 0.56 -2.03 6.60
C ASN A 50 0.90 -0.76 7.38
N GLY A 51 2.08 -0.17 7.18
CA GLY A 51 2.48 1.07 7.85
C GLY A 51 3.50 1.84 7.02
N GLY A 52 3.37 3.16 6.98
CA GLY A 52 4.30 3.98 6.22
C GLY A 52 4.10 5.47 6.46
N THR A 53 5.22 6.15 6.65
CA THR A 53 5.27 7.60 6.90
C THR A 53 5.37 8.34 5.59
N LEU A 54 4.48 9.31 5.37
CA LEU A 54 4.55 10.18 4.18
C LEU A 54 5.76 11.11 4.28
N LEU A 55 6.66 11.05 3.30
CA LEU A 55 7.85 11.90 3.25
C LEU A 55 7.55 13.28 2.62
N GLY A 56 6.63 13.32 1.67
CA GLY A 56 6.25 14.56 1.00
C GLY A 56 5.23 14.30 -0.09
N TRP A 57 4.45 15.34 -0.40
CA TRP A 57 3.53 15.30 -1.53
C TRP A 57 4.30 15.57 -2.83
N THR A 58 3.99 14.80 -3.87
CA THR A 58 4.55 14.96 -5.22
C THR A 58 3.41 15.14 -6.22
N LYS A 59 3.69 15.04 -7.54
CA LYS A 59 2.66 15.07 -8.59
C LYS A 59 1.83 16.36 -8.59
N GLY A 60 2.46 17.50 -8.26
CA GLY A 60 1.82 18.82 -8.21
C GLY A 60 0.96 19.09 -6.97
N PHE A 61 0.90 18.15 -6.02
CA PHE A 61 0.22 18.39 -4.74
C PHE A 61 1.10 19.23 -3.82
N ALA A 62 0.61 20.41 -3.43
CA ALA A 62 1.29 21.33 -2.52
C ALA A 62 0.61 21.36 -1.14
N ASN A 63 0.43 20.19 -0.52
CA ASN A 63 -0.11 20.09 0.84
C ASN A 63 1.03 19.81 1.83
N THR A 64 0.94 20.30 3.06
CA THR A 64 1.85 19.94 4.15
C THR A 64 1.21 18.99 5.15
N THR A 65 -0.12 18.88 5.12
CA THR A 65 -0.90 18.03 6.01
C THR A 65 -0.53 16.55 5.81
N GLY A 66 -0.23 15.87 6.91
CA GLY A 66 0.07 14.44 6.92
C GLY A 66 1.51 14.08 6.56
N VAL A 67 2.34 15.04 6.14
CA VAL A 67 3.80 14.82 6.00
C VAL A 67 4.37 14.50 7.38
N GLY A 68 5.20 13.45 7.46
CA GLY A 68 5.74 12.93 8.72
C GLY A 68 4.76 12.06 9.53
N ALA A 69 3.56 11.80 9.03
CA ALA A 69 2.57 10.94 9.70
C ALA A 69 2.39 9.60 8.98
N ASP A 70 2.02 8.57 9.75
CA ASP A 70 1.65 7.26 9.22
C ASP A 70 0.28 7.34 8.51
N VAL A 71 0.28 7.14 7.19
CA VAL A 71 -0.92 7.29 6.35
C VAL A 71 -1.96 6.19 6.60
N VAL A 72 -1.52 5.01 7.05
CA VAL A 72 -2.39 3.89 7.41
C VAL A 72 -3.08 4.21 8.74
N ALA A 73 -2.32 4.66 9.74
CA ALA A 73 -2.90 5.05 11.03
C ALA A 73 -3.94 6.18 10.86
N LEU A 74 -3.64 7.14 10.00
CA LEU A 74 -4.55 8.22 9.64
C LEU A 74 -5.84 7.70 8.98
N LEU A 75 -5.74 6.82 7.97
CA LEU A 75 -6.92 6.24 7.32
C LEU A 75 -7.73 5.36 8.29
N GLN A 76 -7.06 4.47 9.04
CA GLN A 76 -7.70 3.56 9.98
C GLN A 76 -8.45 4.31 11.08
N THR A 77 -7.93 5.47 11.51
CA THR A 77 -8.63 6.37 12.45
C THR A 77 -9.93 6.90 11.87
N GLU A 78 -9.92 7.35 10.62
CA GLU A 78 -11.13 7.88 9.97
C GLU A 78 -12.17 6.80 9.65
N LEU A 79 -11.74 5.57 9.33
CA LEU A 79 -12.61 4.39 9.20
C LEU A 79 -13.32 4.07 10.52
N ARG A 80 -12.56 4.05 11.64
CA ARG A 80 -13.14 3.80 12.98
C ARG A 80 -14.17 4.85 13.38
N LYS A 81 -13.88 6.14 13.17
CA LYS A 81 -14.82 7.24 13.47
C LYS A 81 -16.17 7.08 12.75
N ARG A 82 -16.14 6.52 11.53
CA ARG A 82 -17.31 6.28 10.68
C ARG A 82 -17.96 4.91 10.85
N ARG A 83 -17.43 4.08 11.75
CA ARG A 83 -17.88 2.68 11.96
C ARG A 83 -17.84 1.85 10.67
N ILE A 84 -16.84 2.10 9.82
CA ILE A 84 -16.60 1.29 8.62
C ILE A 84 -15.75 0.09 9.02
N ASP A 85 -16.30 -1.12 8.88
CA ASP A 85 -15.69 -2.37 9.31
C ASP A 85 -14.64 -2.89 8.31
N MET A 86 -13.55 -2.12 8.16
CA MET A 86 -12.42 -2.45 7.31
C MET A 86 -11.09 -2.26 8.03
N LYS A 87 -10.10 -3.08 7.69
CA LYS A 87 -8.74 -2.98 8.21
C LYS A 87 -7.73 -2.92 7.07
N VAL A 88 -6.83 -1.94 7.11
CA VAL A 88 -5.74 -1.84 6.14
C VAL A 88 -4.73 -2.96 6.44
N GLU A 89 -4.61 -3.92 5.52
CA GLU A 89 -3.69 -5.06 5.63
C GLU A 89 -2.43 -4.87 4.79
N ALA A 90 -2.47 -3.98 3.79
CA ALA A 90 -1.31 -3.66 2.98
C ALA A 90 -1.34 -2.20 2.53
N LEU A 91 -0.19 -1.55 2.62
CA LEU A 91 0.13 -0.26 2.04
C LEU A 91 1.14 -0.49 0.92
N LEU A 92 0.86 0.04 -0.27
CA LEU A 92 1.73 -0.16 -1.42
C LEU A 92 1.71 1.04 -2.38
N ASN A 93 2.75 1.13 -3.20
CA ASN A 93 2.80 1.99 -4.39
C ASN A 93 2.10 1.30 -5.57
N ASP A 94 1.52 2.08 -6.50
CA ASP A 94 0.83 1.56 -7.70
C ASP A 94 1.66 0.59 -8.54
N THR A 95 2.95 0.85 -8.66
CA THR A 95 3.88 0.08 -9.46
C THR A 95 4.19 -1.25 -8.76
N VAL A 96 4.31 -1.25 -7.43
CA VAL A 96 4.38 -2.48 -6.62
C VAL A 96 3.09 -3.29 -6.74
N GLY A 97 1.92 -2.63 -6.70
CA GLY A 97 0.63 -3.29 -6.90
C GLY A 97 0.51 -3.94 -8.28
N THR A 98 1.02 -3.26 -9.31
CA THR A 98 1.08 -3.78 -10.68
C THR A 98 1.97 -5.01 -10.76
N LEU A 99 3.14 -5.00 -10.09
CA LEU A 99 4.02 -6.16 -10.03
C LEU A 99 3.33 -7.33 -9.30
N ALA A 100 2.71 -7.07 -8.16
CA ALA A 100 2.02 -8.09 -7.37
C ALA A 100 0.86 -8.73 -8.15
N ALA A 101 0.07 -7.92 -8.87
CA ALA A 101 -1.00 -8.41 -9.72
C ALA A 101 -0.48 -9.24 -10.90
N GLY A 102 0.58 -8.78 -11.58
CA GLY A 102 1.21 -9.54 -12.65
C GLY A 102 1.81 -10.87 -12.16
N ALA A 103 2.49 -10.85 -11.02
CA ALA A 103 3.10 -12.02 -10.39
C ALA A 103 2.06 -13.03 -9.88
N PHE A 104 0.84 -12.59 -9.58
CA PHE A 104 -0.26 -13.48 -9.21
C PHE A 104 -0.72 -14.34 -10.40
N GLU A 105 -0.72 -13.77 -11.62
CA GLU A 105 -1.10 -14.47 -12.84
C GLU A 105 0.07 -15.24 -13.46
N VAL A 106 1.26 -14.64 -13.48
CA VAL A 106 2.49 -15.17 -14.08
C VAL A 106 3.63 -15.04 -13.08
N ALA A 107 3.99 -16.15 -12.44
CA ALA A 107 4.95 -16.19 -11.33
C ALA A 107 6.35 -15.67 -11.70
N GLU A 108 6.70 -15.66 -12.99
CA GLU A 108 7.96 -15.15 -13.54
C GLU A 108 7.99 -13.62 -13.70
N THR A 109 6.90 -12.92 -13.45
CA THR A 109 6.85 -11.45 -13.55
C THR A 109 7.83 -10.82 -12.56
N ALA A 110 8.92 -10.27 -13.08
CA ALA A 110 10.01 -9.73 -12.28
C ALA A 110 10.05 -8.20 -12.24
N VAL A 111 9.37 -7.52 -13.18
CA VAL A 111 9.39 -6.06 -13.34
C VAL A 111 7.98 -5.58 -13.68
N SER A 112 7.59 -4.43 -13.14
CA SER A 112 6.43 -3.67 -13.56
C SER A 112 6.84 -2.24 -13.90
N VAL A 113 6.11 -1.63 -14.83
CA VAL A 113 6.32 -0.26 -15.26
C VAL A 113 4.98 0.46 -15.35
N ILE A 114 4.92 1.68 -14.82
CA ILE A 114 3.82 2.60 -15.03
C ILE A 114 4.27 3.68 -16.00
N LEU A 115 3.53 3.86 -17.09
CA LEU A 115 3.65 4.96 -18.03
C LEU A 115 2.32 5.72 -18.05
N GLY A 116 2.29 6.90 -17.46
CA GLY A 116 1.10 7.76 -17.41
C GLY A 116 1.49 9.23 -17.24
N THR A 117 0.81 9.96 -16.38
CA THR A 117 1.18 11.35 -16.02
C THR A 117 2.62 11.45 -15.48
N GLY A 118 3.12 10.36 -14.88
CA GLY A 118 4.53 10.18 -14.56
C GLY A 118 5.00 8.80 -14.99
N THR A 119 6.26 8.49 -14.71
CA THR A 119 6.84 7.17 -14.95
C THR A 119 7.40 6.59 -13.66
N ASN A 120 7.19 5.29 -13.45
CA ASN A 120 7.80 4.54 -12.34
C ASN A 120 8.06 3.08 -12.74
N ALA A 121 8.99 2.43 -12.04
CA ALA A 121 9.20 0.98 -12.13
C ALA A 121 9.34 0.35 -10.75
N ALA A 122 8.91 -0.90 -10.65
CA ALA A 122 9.19 -1.76 -9.51
C ALA A 122 9.71 -3.10 -10.01
N TYR A 123 10.60 -3.73 -9.26
CA TYR A 123 11.17 -5.02 -9.63
C TYR A 123 11.47 -5.88 -8.42
N LEU A 124 11.67 -7.17 -8.67
CA LEU A 124 12.07 -8.14 -7.65
C LEU A 124 13.60 -8.23 -7.59
N GLU A 125 14.19 -7.86 -6.46
CA GLU A 125 15.63 -7.84 -6.22
C GLU A 125 16.04 -8.93 -5.22
N ASP A 126 17.24 -9.48 -5.36
CA ASP A 126 17.85 -10.32 -4.34
C ASP A 126 18.25 -9.47 -3.12
N ILE A 127 17.85 -9.91 -1.93
CA ILE A 127 18.16 -9.20 -0.68
C ILE A 127 19.68 -9.02 -0.51
N SER A 128 20.52 -9.90 -1.05
CA SER A 128 21.98 -9.76 -1.01
C SER A 128 22.51 -8.50 -1.71
N ASN A 129 21.75 -7.96 -2.67
CA ASN A 129 22.13 -6.76 -3.43
C ASN A 129 21.71 -5.47 -2.70
N ILE A 130 20.80 -5.55 -1.73
CA ILE A 130 20.25 -4.39 -1.01
C ILE A 130 21.13 -4.04 0.20
N ARG A 131 22.27 -3.39 -0.07
CA ARG A 131 23.29 -3.11 0.96
C ARG A 131 22.79 -2.26 2.15
N LYS A 132 21.74 -1.46 1.95
CA LYS A 132 21.15 -0.58 2.99
C LYS A 132 20.24 -1.31 3.99
N LEU A 133 19.82 -2.54 3.68
CA LEU A 133 19.09 -3.36 4.66
C LEU A 133 20.09 -3.89 5.66
N ASP A 134 19.81 -3.75 6.95
CA ASP A 134 20.60 -4.31 8.04
C ASP A 134 19.70 -5.11 8.98
N GLY A 135 20.28 -5.94 9.86
CA GLY A 135 19.53 -6.65 10.89
C GLY A 135 18.69 -7.84 10.38
N PRO A 136 17.61 -8.21 11.09
CA PRO A 136 16.80 -9.40 10.79
C PRO A 136 16.19 -9.42 9.38
N GLN A 137 16.03 -8.25 8.75
CA GLN A 137 15.52 -8.11 7.38
C GLN A 137 16.49 -8.63 6.32
N ARG A 138 17.76 -8.90 6.66
CA ARG A 138 18.75 -9.52 5.75
C ARG A 138 18.63 -11.04 5.60
N GLY A 139 17.56 -11.65 6.12
CA GLY A 139 17.27 -13.05 5.81
C GLY A 139 17.14 -13.22 4.30
N GLY A 140 17.94 -14.11 3.71
CA GLY A 140 18.04 -14.26 2.25
C GLY A 140 16.69 -14.48 1.56
N GLY A 141 16.67 -14.31 0.23
CA GLY A 141 15.45 -14.35 -0.57
C GLY A 141 15.35 -13.11 -1.45
N ARG A 142 14.12 -12.74 -1.81
CA ARG A 142 13.87 -11.63 -2.73
C ARG A 142 12.95 -10.59 -2.10
N MET A 143 13.14 -9.32 -2.45
CA MET A 143 12.35 -8.19 -2.01
C MET A 143 11.93 -7.34 -3.21
N VAL A 144 10.68 -6.88 -3.20
CA VAL A 144 10.20 -5.92 -4.20
C VAL A 144 10.80 -4.55 -3.90
N ILE A 145 11.44 -3.96 -4.91
CA ILE A 145 11.96 -2.59 -4.89
C ILE A 145 11.05 -1.70 -5.73
N ASN A 146 10.44 -0.72 -5.08
CA ASN A 146 9.88 0.45 -5.77
C ASN A 146 11.03 1.43 -6.05
N THR A 147 11.28 1.74 -7.32
CA THR A 147 12.44 2.56 -7.70
C THR A 147 12.19 4.06 -7.60
N GLU A 148 10.94 4.50 -7.72
CA GLU A 148 10.59 5.92 -7.91
C GLU A 148 11.45 6.58 -9.02
N TRP A 149 11.73 5.84 -10.11
CA TRP A 149 12.71 6.24 -11.13
C TRP A 149 12.36 7.52 -11.90
N GLY A 150 11.19 8.11 -11.66
CA GLY A 150 10.75 9.33 -12.33
C GLY A 150 11.65 10.53 -11.99
N GLN A 151 12.45 10.42 -10.92
CA GLN A 151 13.46 11.41 -10.53
C GLN A 151 14.89 11.06 -10.99
N PHE A 152 15.07 9.99 -11.79
CA PHE A 152 16.38 9.60 -12.31
C PHE A 152 16.98 10.74 -13.16
N HIS A 153 18.21 11.17 -12.82
CA HIS A 153 18.91 12.35 -13.36
C HIS A 153 18.29 13.73 -13.03
N SER A 154 17.47 13.86 -11.99
CA SER A 154 17.09 15.19 -11.50
C SER A 154 18.34 15.91 -10.95
N PRO A 155 18.65 17.15 -11.40
CA PRO A 155 19.82 17.91 -10.94
C PRO A 155 19.74 18.39 -9.48
N HIS A 156 18.72 17.95 -8.73
CA HIS A 156 18.42 18.34 -7.35
C HIS A 156 18.60 17.21 -6.34
N ILE A 157 19.26 16.10 -6.72
CA ILE A 157 19.65 14.99 -5.83
C ILE A 157 21.15 14.77 -5.95
#